data_AF-A0A2E3MSV0-F1
#
_entry.id   AF-A0A2E3MSV0-F1
#
_cell.length_a   1.000
_cell.length_b   1.000
_cell.length_c   1.000
_cell.angle_alpha   90.00
_cell.angle_beta   90.00
_cell.angle_gamma   90.00
#
_symmetry.space_group_name_H-M   'P 1'
#
loop_
_entity.id
_entity.type
_entity.pdbx_description
1 polymer ?
#
loop_
_entity_poly.entity_id
_entity_poly.type
_entity_poly.pdbx_seq_one_letter_code
_entity_poly.pdbx_strand_id
1 'polypeptide(L)'
;MFQASLVENRVMRWLLISSIVFVGSAISLAKGPKFTDIKSAGIDYGIQGEYVGLLKTKQGAQKYGLQLIALGNHHFRVVGYRGGLPGAGWNGKGPAQVQADVELMAGRLVFEGDQRRGVLQDGRLLIDLGPDGTNDGELKRVVRQSPTLGKADPKAMVLFDGKDAAQFEGGRMTKDGLLMEGTRSQKKFQSHHLHIEFQLPFQPQDRGQGRGNSGIYVQGRYEVQMLDSFGLAGKHNECGGIYEVKDPDLNMCFPPLTWQTYDIAFTAAVFDDAGKLTRPARITVRHNGVLVHDDVELPRDRSTRAAPLKPGPQPGPIYLQNHGCPVRYRNIWVVETK
;
A
#
# COMPACT_ATOMS: atom_id res chain seq x y z
N MET A 1 -2.28 40.06 78.86
CA MET A 1 -3.75 40.09 78.76
C MET A 1 -4.08 39.60 77.35
N PHE A 2 -4.68 38.41 77.26
CA PHE A 2 -5.20 37.72 76.06
C PHE A 2 -4.18 37.43 74.92
N GLN A 3 -3.72 36.19 74.78
CA GLN A 3 -4.34 35.09 73.98
C GLN A 3 -4.25 35.38 72.48
N ALA A 4 -3.93 34.47 71.57
CA ALA A 4 -3.48 33.08 71.55
C ALA A 4 -3.18 32.84 70.05
N SER A 5 -2.09 32.15 69.68
CA SER A 5 -2.14 30.80 69.06
C SER A 5 -2.76 30.77 67.64
N LEU A 6 -2.24 30.12 66.61
CA LEU A 6 -1.24 29.08 66.40
C LEU A 6 -1.04 29.02 64.87
N VAL A 7 0.19 28.73 64.46
CA VAL A 7 0.59 27.64 63.53
C VAL A 7 -0.20 27.47 62.22
N GLU A 8 0.49 27.57 61.09
CA GLU A 8 0.77 26.40 60.24
C GLU A 8 1.78 26.72 59.12
N ASN A 9 2.99 26.18 59.27
CA ASN A 9 3.81 25.75 58.14
C ASN A 9 3.04 24.63 57.41
N ARG A 10 2.83 24.74 56.09
CA ARG A 10 3.10 23.64 55.14
C ARG A 10 2.71 23.94 53.68
N VAL A 11 3.68 23.63 52.82
CA VAL A 11 3.57 23.07 51.47
C VAL A 11 2.93 23.96 50.40
N MET A 12 3.84 24.52 49.59
CA MET A 12 3.57 25.08 48.27
C MET A 12 2.98 23.98 47.35
N ARG A 13 1.67 24.04 47.11
CA ARG A 13 0.97 23.19 46.13
C ARG A 13 1.38 23.59 44.72
N TRP A 14 2.18 22.75 44.08
CA TRP A 14 2.29 22.74 42.62
C TRP A 14 1.00 22.13 42.05
N LEU A 15 0.19 22.96 41.40
CA LEU A 15 -0.92 22.50 40.55
C LEU A 15 -0.32 21.86 39.29
N LEU A 16 -0.10 20.54 39.35
CA LEU A 16 0.06 19.70 38.17
C LEU A 16 -1.29 19.60 37.46
N ILE A 17 -1.50 20.47 36.48
CA ILE A 17 -2.56 20.28 35.48
C ILE A 17 -2.13 19.07 34.65
N SER A 18 -2.68 17.90 34.97
CA SER A 18 -2.53 16.73 34.10
C SER A 18 -3.29 17.01 32.81
N SER A 19 -2.55 17.45 31.81
CA SER A 19 -3.03 17.49 30.44
C SER A 19 -3.12 16.05 29.98
N ILE A 20 -4.28 15.42 30.16
CA ILE A 20 -4.61 14.19 29.45
C ILE A 20 -4.71 14.60 27.98
N VAL A 21 -3.58 14.51 27.28
CA VAL A 21 -3.56 14.54 25.83
C VAL A 21 -4.12 13.20 25.40
N PHE A 22 -5.44 13.15 25.22
CA PHE A 22 -6.03 12.19 24.29
C PHE A 22 -5.42 12.52 22.92
N VAL A 23 -4.34 11.82 22.55
CA VAL A 23 -3.96 11.71 21.14
C VAL A 23 -5.03 10.81 20.52
N GLY A 24 -6.20 11.39 20.28
CA GLY A 24 -7.16 10.79 19.38
C GLY A 24 -6.46 10.66 18.05
N SER A 25 -6.16 9.43 17.64
CA SER A 25 -5.84 9.15 16.25
C SER A 25 -7.02 9.69 15.45
N ALA A 26 -6.82 10.83 14.78
CA ALA A 26 -7.75 11.28 13.78
C ALA A 26 -7.72 10.21 12.70
N ILE A 27 -8.63 9.24 12.81
CA ILE A 27 -8.93 8.31 11.73
C ILE A 27 -9.37 9.22 10.60
N SER A 28 -8.48 9.45 9.64
CA SER A 28 -8.84 10.10 8.39
C SER A 28 -9.78 9.14 7.66
N LEU A 29 -11.05 9.14 8.06
CA LEU A 29 -12.07 8.36 7.41
C LEU A 29 -12.14 8.82 5.96
N ALA A 30 -11.94 7.87 5.04
CA ALA A 30 -12.35 7.98 3.66
C ALA A 30 -13.77 8.55 3.57
N LYS A 31 -13.95 9.67 2.87
CA LYS A 31 -15.23 10.36 2.74
C LYS A 31 -15.88 10.10 1.38
N GLY A 32 -15.09 9.74 0.38
CA GLY A 32 -15.55 9.48 -0.99
C GLY A 32 -16.20 8.11 -1.18
N PRO A 33 -16.78 7.87 -2.37
CA PRO A 33 -17.31 6.56 -2.74
C PRO A 33 -16.20 5.50 -2.76
N LYS A 34 -16.55 4.29 -2.35
CA LYS A 34 -15.64 3.14 -2.27
C LYS A 34 -16.16 2.04 -3.17
N PHE A 35 -15.41 1.73 -4.22
CA PHE A 35 -15.77 0.68 -5.16
C PHE A 35 -14.89 -0.54 -4.91
N THR A 36 -15.51 -1.72 -4.84
CA THR A 36 -14.83 -3.01 -4.72
C THR A 36 -15.03 -3.87 -5.97
N ASP A 37 -15.70 -3.35 -6.99
CA ASP A 37 -15.95 -4.04 -8.25
C ASP A 37 -15.85 -3.07 -9.42
N ILE A 38 -15.49 -3.61 -10.59
CA ILE A 38 -15.26 -2.81 -11.81
C ILE A 38 -16.56 -2.24 -12.37
N LYS A 39 -17.68 -2.95 -12.23
CA LYS A 39 -18.95 -2.58 -12.87
C LYS A 39 -19.50 -1.28 -12.29
N SER A 40 -19.29 -1.05 -10.99
CA SER A 40 -19.72 0.16 -10.30
C SER A 40 -18.71 1.32 -10.37
N ALA A 41 -17.47 1.08 -10.78
CA ALA A 41 -16.35 2.03 -10.68
C ALA A 41 -16.35 3.17 -11.72
N GLY A 42 -17.28 3.14 -12.69
CA GLY A 42 -17.52 4.26 -13.61
C GLY A 42 -16.41 4.55 -14.62
N ILE A 43 -16.55 5.67 -15.34
CA ILE A 43 -15.65 6.05 -16.44
C ILE A 43 -14.23 6.38 -15.97
N ASP A 44 -14.09 6.95 -14.77
CA ASP A 44 -12.78 7.30 -14.21
C ASP A 44 -11.90 6.06 -14.03
N TYR A 45 -12.50 4.94 -13.60
CA TYR A 45 -11.81 3.65 -13.59
C TYR A 45 -11.51 3.12 -15.01
N GLY A 46 -12.43 3.35 -15.94
CA GLY A 46 -12.25 3.01 -17.35
C GLY A 46 -11.03 3.68 -17.99
N ILE A 47 -10.65 4.87 -17.52
CA ILE A 47 -9.49 5.63 -18.01
C ILE A 47 -8.24 5.38 -17.17
N GLN A 48 -8.38 5.26 -15.85
CA GLN A 48 -7.27 5.00 -14.95
C GLN A 48 -6.52 3.72 -15.33
N GLY A 49 -5.20 3.75 -15.23
CA GLY A 49 -4.37 2.57 -15.37
C GLY A 49 -3.05 2.85 -16.05
N GLU A 50 -2.47 1.81 -16.61
CA GLU A 50 -1.13 1.85 -17.18
C GLU A 50 -1.20 1.79 -18.70
N TYR A 51 -0.35 2.56 -19.37
CA TYR A 51 -0.28 2.70 -20.82
C TYR A 51 1.17 2.53 -21.28
N VAL A 52 1.41 1.72 -22.30
CA VAL A 52 2.77 1.41 -22.78
C VAL A 52 2.81 1.41 -24.31
N GLY A 53 3.95 1.82 -24.86
CA GLY A 53 4.21 1.79 -26.30
C GLY A 53 5.56 2.38 -26.66
N LEU A 54 5.79 2.55 -27.96
CA LEU A 54 7.01 3.10 -28.53
C LEU A 54 6.73 4.50 -29.06
N LEU A 55 7.56 5.46 -28.69
CA LEU A 55 7.51 6.84 -29.19
C LEU A 55 8.74 7.11 -30.04
N LYS A 56 8.55 7.76 -31.18
CA LYS A 56 9.60 8.30 -32.02
C LYS A 56 10.30 9.44 -31.26
N THR A 57 11.61 9.37 -31.14
CA THR A 57 12.43 10.45 -30.58
C THR A 57 13.59 10.76 -31.53
N LYS A 58 14.32 11.84 -31.24
CA LYS A 58 15.57 12.17 -31.94
C LYS A 58 16.62 11.05 -31.90
N GLN A 59 16.51 10.12 -30.95
CA GLN A 59 17.39 8.97 -30.76
C GLN A 59 16.77 7.65 -31.27
N GLY A 60 15.73 7.72 -32.09
CA GLY A 60 14.98 6.57 -32.59
C GLY A 60 13.77 6.22 -31.73
N ALA A 61 13.14 5.07 -32.01
CA ALA A 61 11.98 4.61 -31.26
C ALA A 61 12.38 4.20 -29.84
N GLN A 62 11.74 4.80 -28.83
CA GLN A 62 12.01 4.51 -27.42
C GLN A 62 10.73 4.06 -26.71
N LYS A 63 10.87 3.10 -25.79
CA LYS A 63 9.75 2.63 -24.97
C LYS A 63 9.39 3.65 -23.91
N TYR A 64 8.09 3.87 -23.71
CA TYR A 64 7.55 4.69 -22.63
C TYR A 64 6.43 3.95 -21.90
N GLY A 65 6.32 4.22 -20.61
CA GLY A 65 5.19 3.86 -19.77
C GLY A 65 4.52 5.11 -19.23
N LEU A 66 3.21 5.06 -19.06
CA LEU A 66 2.41 6.13 -18.47
C LEU A 66 1.42 5.52 -17.48
N GLN A 67 1.25 6.18 -16.34
CA GLN A 67 0.20 5.90 -15.37
C GLN A 67 -0.78 7.08 -15.40
N LEU A 68 -2.04 6.80 -15.68
CA LEU A 68 -3.15 7.75 -15.50
C LEU A 68 -3.85 7.40 -14.19
N ILE A 69 -3.86 8.31 -13.23
CA ILE A 69 -4.40 8.13 -11.89
C ILE A 69 -5.68 8.95 -11.79
N ALA A 70 -6.82 8.31 -11.49
CA ALA A 70 -8.05 9.06 -11.27
C ALA A 70 -7.98 9.83 -9.94
N LEU A 71 -8.33 11.11 -10.02
CA LEU A 71 -8.47 12.04 -8.90
C LEU A 71 -9.95 12.28 -8.54
N GLY A 72 -10.87 11.63 -9.26
CA GLY A 72 -12.31 11.72 -9.08
C GLY A 72 -12.91 12.90 -9.84
N ASN A 73 -14.21 12.80 -10.10
CA ASN A 73 -14.97 13.81 -10.84
C ASN A 73 -14.30 14.16 -12.18
N HIS A 74 -13.86 13.14 -12.93
CA HIS A 74 -13.24 13.31 -14.24
C HIS A 74 -11.88 14.01 -14.26
N HIS A 75 -11.27 14.24 -13.09
CA HIS A 75 -9.90 14.71 -12.99
C HIS A 75 -8.93 13.54 -12.91
N PHE A 76 -7.78 13.70 -13.55
CA PHE A 76 -6.73 12.69 -13.61
C PHE A 76 -5.37 13.32 -13.42
N ARG A 77 -4.48 12.58 -12.78
CA ARG A 77 -3.05 12.85 -12.79
C ARG A 77 -2.37 11.94 -13.80
N VAL A 78 -1.49 12.52 -14.59
CA VAL A 78 -0.60 11.79 -15.48
C VAL A 78 0.75 11.59 -14.79
N VAL A 79 1.40 10.44 -14.97
CA VAL A 79 2.80 10.22 -14.60
C VAL A 79 3.48 9.42 -15.71
N GLY A 80 4.55 9.98 -16.30
CA GLY A 80 5.28 9.36 -17.40
C GLY A 80 6.64 8.81 -17.00
N TYR A 81 7.04 7.72 -17.65
CA TYR A 81 8.26 6.97 -17.39
C TYR A 81 8.97 6.62 -18.69
N ARG A 82 10.23 7.07 -18.83
CA ARG A 82 11.09 6.71 -19.96
C ARG A 82 11.66 5.30 -19.76
N GLY A 83 11.58 4.46 -20.78
CA GLY A 83 12.07 3.08 -20.74
C GLY A 83 11.01 2.03 -20.37
N GLY A 84 9.83 2.43 -19.88
CA GLY A 84 8.73 1.53 -19.50
C GLY A 84 8.13 1.91 -18.15
N LEU A 85 7.26 1.07 -17.59
CA LEU A 85 6.62 1.30 -16.28
C LEU A 85 7.57 0.93 -15.12
N PRO A 86 7.29 1.36 -13.87
CA PRO A 86 7.94 0.81 -12.68
C PRO A 86 7.89 -0.72 -12.66
N GLY A 87 9.07 -1.35 -12.52
CA GLY A 87 9.23 -2.81 -12.53
C GLY A 87 9.11 -3.46 -13.91
N ALA A 88 9.00 -2.66 -14.98
CA ALA A 88 8.86 -3.14 -16.36
C ALA A 88 9.57 -2.23 -17.37
N GLY A 89 10.86 -1.97 -17.12
CA GLY A 89 11.78 -1.29 -18.05
C GLY A 89 12.26 0.09 -17.58
N TRP A 90 11.51 0.78 -16.71
CA TRP A 90 12.02 2.01 -16.09
C TRP A 90 13.19 1.68 -15.15
N ASN A 91 14.27 2.45 -15.25
CA ASN A 91 15.52 2.22 -14.53
C ASN A 91 15.69 3.08 -13.26
N GLY A 92 14.62 3.75 -12.81
CA GLY A 92 14.66 4.65 -11.65
C GLY A 92 15.37 5.99 -11.90
N LYS A 93 15.83 6.27 -13.13
CA LYS A 93 16.56 7.49 -13.49
C LYS A 93 15.78 8.32 -14.51
N GLY A 94 15.89 9.64 -14.38
CA GLY A 94 15.22 10.63 -15.24
C GLY A 94 13.90 11.13 -14.65
N PRO A 95 13.39 12.29 -15.10
CA PRO A 95 12.17 12.86 -14.55
C PRO A 95 11.00 11.93 -14.86
N ALA A 96 10.49 11.25 -13.84
CA ALA A 96 9.06 11.14 -13.70
C ALA A 96 8.58 12.56 -13.38
N GLN A 97 7.56 13.04 -14.09
CA GLN A 97 6.65 14.16 -13.75
C GLN A 97 6.33 15.02 -14.96
N VAL A 98 5.63 14.46 -15.94
CA VAL A 98 4.49 15.23 -16.47
C VAL A 98 3.39 15.05 -15.44
N GLN A 99 3.39 15.86 -14.39
CA GLN A 99 2.27 15.88 -13.44
C GLN A 99 1.30 16.94 -13.93
N ALA A 100 0.45 16.55 -14.88
CA ALA A 100 -0.68 17.36 -15.29
C ALA A 100 -1.93 16.82 -14.60
N ASP A 101 -2.59 17.68 -13.84
CA ASP A 101 -3.96 17.42 -13.41
C ASP A 101 -4.88 17.88 -14.55
N VAL A 102 -5.58 16.93 -15.17
CA VAL A 102 -6.35 17.14 -16.39
C VAL A 102 -7.78 16.64 -16.25
N GLU A 103 -8.68 17.28 -16.96
CA GLU A 103 -10.11 16.96 -16.93
C GLU A 103 -10.52 16.25 -18.23
N LEU A 104 -11.35 15.22 -18.11
CA LEU A 104 -11.99 14.59 -19.26
C LEU A 104 -13.10 15.51 -19.79
N MET A 105 -12.87 16.11 -20.96
CA MET A 105 -13.84 16.99 -21.61
C MET A 105 -14.30 16.38 -22.94
N ALA A 106 -15.61 16.20 -23.11
CA ALA A 106 -16.21 15.65 -24.32
C ALA A 106 -15.56 14.33 -24.80
N GLY A 107 -15.26 13.42 -23.85
CA GLY A 107 -14.66 12.12 -24.13
C GLY A 107 -13.16 12.15 -24.46
N ARG A 108 -12.51 13.31 -24.37
CA ARG A 108 -11.07 13.47 -24.62
C ARG A 108 -10.36 13.98 -23.38
N LEU A 109 -9.22 13.37 -23.10
CA LEU A 109 -8.30 13.83 -22.07
C LEU A 109 -7.03 14.31 -22.78
N VAL A 110 -6.72 15.59 -22.63
CA VAL A 110 -5.57 16.25 -23.26
C VAL A 110 -4.65 16.72 -22.15
N PHE A 111 -3.36 16.41 -22.25
CA PHE A 111 -2.36 16.89 -21.32
C PHE A 111 -1.11 17.35 -22.04
N GLU A 112 -0.46 18.36 -21.48
CA GLU A 112 0.84 18.84 -21.91
C GLU A 112 1.89 18.33 -20.92
N GLY A 113 2.92 17.69 -21.45
CA GLY A 113 4.16 17.42 -20.76
C GLY A 113 5.25 18.39 -21.15
N ASP A 114 6.42 18.28 -20.53
CA ASP A 114 7.55 19.21 -20.72
C ASP A 114 7.86 19.54 -22.19
N GLN A 115 7.69 18.59 -23.10
CA GLN A 115 7.93 18.78 -24.54
C GLN A 115 6.95 18.03 -25.45
N ARG A 116 5.90 17.43 -24.89
CA ARG A 116 5.01 16.54 -25.65
C ARG A 116 3.57 16.68 -25.23
N ARG A 117 2.66 16.59 -26.19
CA ARG A 117 1.23 16.64 -25.98
C ARG A 117 0.63 15.23 -26.05
N GLY A 118 -0.13 14.84 -25.02
CA GLY A 118 -0.86 13.59 -25.00
C GLY A 118 -2.36 13.79 -25.22
N VAL A 119 -2.97 12.93 -26.03
CA VAL A 119 -4.43 12.88 -26.25
C VAL A 119 -4.93 11.46 -26.07
N LEU A 120 -5.74 11.22 -25.04
CA LEU A 120 -6.48 9.97 -24.90
C LEU A 120 -7.79 10.08 -25.68
N GLN A 121 -7.92 9.24 -26.70
CA GLN A 121 -9.16 9.03 -27.45
C GLN A 121 -9.28 7.57 -27.87
N ASP A 122 -10.49 7.00 -27.84
CA ASP A 122 -10.77 5.60 -28.20
C ASP A 122 -9.88 4.58 -27.47
N GLY A 123 -9.58 4.82 -26.18
CA GLY A 123 -8.75 3.94 -25.35
C GLY A 123 -7.26 3.91 -25.71
N ARG A 124 -6.82 4.79 -26.63
CA ARG A 124 -5.42 4.93 -27.04
C ARG A 124 -4.91 6.31 -26.68
N LEU A 125 -3.71 6.34 -26.12
CA LEU A 125 -3.03 7.58 -25.80
C LEU A 125 -2.07 7.93 -26.93
N LEU A 126 -2.44 8.94 -27.72
CA LEU A 126 -1.68 9.43 -28.87
C LEU A 126 -0.75 10.54 -28.40
N ILE A 127 0.51 10.49 -28.81
CA ILE A 127 1.53 11.47 -28.42
C ILE A 127 1.92 12.33 -29.63
N ASP A 128 1.90 13.64 -29.43
CA ASP A 128 2.21 14.68 -30.43
C ASP A 128 1.35 14.56 -31.69
N LEU A 129 0.03 14.45 -31.50
CA LEU A 129 -0.95 14.34 -32.59
C LEU A 129 -1.06 15.66 -33.38
N GLY A 130 -0.66 15.63 -34.65
CA GLY A 130 -0.79 16.69 -35.63
C GLY A 130 -2.20 16.82 -36.24
N PRO A 131 -2.50 17.95 -36.91
CA PRO A 131 -3.80 18.21 -37.52
C PRO A 131 -4.16 17.27 -38.68
N ASP A 132 -3.16 16.64 -39.30
CA ASP A 132 -3.27 15.65 -40.36
C ASP A 132 -3.39 14.20 -39.83
N GLY A 133 -3.44 14.03 -38.50
CA GLY A 133 -3.51 12.72 -37.84
C GLY A 133 -2.16 12.04 -37.64
N THR A 134 -1.05 12.67 -38.04
CA THR A 134 0.30 12.15 -37.75
C THR A 134 0.59 12.22 -36.25
N ASN A 135 1.39 11.28 -35.74
CA ASN A 135 1.80 11.26 -34.34
C ASN A 135 3.19 10.62 -34.15
N ASP A 136 3.79 10.91 -33.00
CA ASP A 136 5.08 10.37 -32.59
C ASP A 136 4.96 8.93 -32.04
N GLY A 137 3.76 8.53 -31.64
CA GLY A 137 3.47 7.14 -31.28
C GLY A 137 2.18 7.01 -30.48
N GLU A 138 1.81 5.75 -30.24
CA GLU A 138 0.62 5.38 -29.48
C GLU A 138 1.02 4.56 -28.25
N LEU A 139 0.41 4.86 -27.11
CA LEU A 139 0.50 4.07 -25.89
C LEU A 139 -0.84 3.40 -25.63
N LYS A 140 -0.81 2.07 -25.50
CA LYS A 140 -2.01 1.25 -25.31
C LYS A 140 -2.14 0.87 -23.85
N ARG A 141 -3.38 0.81 -23.36
CA ARG A 141 -3.65 0.35 -22.00
C ARG A 141 -3.14 -1.08 -21.81
N VAL A 142 -2.49 -1.34 -20.69
CA VAL A 142 -2.05 -2.66 -20.27
C VAL A 142 -2.60 -2.96 -18.88
N VAL A 143 -2.91 -4.23 -18.63
CA VAL A 143 -3.28 -4.73 -17.30
C VAL A 143 -2.22 -5.75 -16.90
N ARG A 144 -1.40 -5.39 -15.92
CA ARG A 144 -0.37 -6.29 -15.38
C ARG A 144 -0.96 -7.19 -14.32
N GLN A 145 -0.41 -8.39 -14.25
CA GLN A 145 -0.71 -9.39 -13.22
C GLN A 145 0.58 -9.74 -12.50
N SER A 146 0.48 -9.99 -11.20
CA SER A 146 1.63 -10.47 -10.46
C SER A 146 1.96 -11.90 -10.89
N PRO A 147 3.25 -12.24 -11.11
CA PRO A 147 3.67 -13.59 -11.44
C PRO A 147 3.50 -14.57 -10.28
N THR A 148 3.19 -14.11 -9.06
CA THR A 148 2.91 -14.96 -7.90
C THR A 148 1.43 -15.03 -7.55
N LEU A 149 0.52 -14.53 -8.40
CA LEU A 149 -0.92 -14.81 -8.22
C LEU A 149 -1.21 -16.31 -8.30
N GLY A 150 -2.09 -16.78 -7.43
CA GLY A 150 -2.47 -18.19 -7.29
C GLY A 150 -1.32 -19.08 -6.79
N LYS A 151 -0.19 -18.50 -6.36
CA LYS A 151 0.95 -19.28 -5.89
C LYS A 151 0.51 -20.09 -4.69
N ALA A 152 0.80 -21.38 -4.72
CA ALA A 152 0.64 -22.31 -3.62
C ALA A 152 2.02 -22.86 -3.22
N ASP A 153 2.14 -23.34 -1.99
CA ASP A 153 3.31 -24.08 -1.53
C ASP A 153 2.82 -25.39 -0.87
N PRO A 154 3.29 -26.57 -1.31
CA PRO A 154 2.89 -27.86 -0.73
C PRO A 154 3.18 -28.01 0.77
N LYS A 155 4.10 -27.21 1.32
CA LYS A 155 4.45 -27.19 2.75
C LYS A 155 3.65 -26.14 3.53
N ALA A 156 2.81 -25.36 2.86
CA ALA A 156 2.11 -24.26 3.50
C ALA A 156 0.96 -24.74 4.37
N MET A 157 0.81 -24.07 5.51
CA MET A 157 -0.46 -23.96 6.18
C MET A 157 -1.29 -22.90 5.46
N VAL A 158 -2.38 -23.33 4.85
CA VAL A 158 -3.36 -22.42 4.25
C VAL A 158 -4.17 -21.75 5.37
N LEU A 159 -4.16 -20.41 5.39
CA LEU A 159 -4.97 -19.61 6.30
C LEU A 159 -6.30 -19.21 5.66
N PHE A 160 -6.33 -18.97 4.35
CA PHE A 160 -7.55 -18.62 3.65
C PHE A 160 -7.47 -18.97 2.17
N ASP A 161 -8.38 -19.83 1.69
CA ASP A 161 -8.52 -20.24 0.29
C ASP A 161 -9.87 -19.82 -0.35
N GLY A 162 -10.68 -19.05 0.38
CA GLY A 162 -12.00 -18.60 -0.06
C GLY A 162 -13.17 -19.47 0.38
N LYS A 163 -12.96 -20.58 1.10
CA LYS A 163 -14.05 -21.44 1.59
C LYS A 163 -14.67 -20.95 2.89
N ASP A 164 -13.84 -20.64 3.88
CA ASP A 164 -14.24 -20.11 5.18
C ASP A 164 -13.13 -19.22 5.77
N ALA A 165 -13.47 -18.47 6.81
CA ALA A 165 -12.53 -17.63 7.56
C ALA A 165 -12.19 -18.24 8.93
N ALA A 166 -12.27 -19.56 9.09
CA ALA A 166 -12.11 -20.21 10.41
C ALA A 166 -10.72 -20.01 11.00
N GLN A 167 -9.66 -19.83 10.19
CA GLN A 167 -8.31 -19.56 10.70
C GLN A 167 -8.12 -18.12 11.19
N PHE A 168 -9.16 -17.29 11.15
CA PHE A 168 -9.13 -15.88 11.49
C PHE A 168 -10.13 -15.55 12.61
N GLU A 169 -9.64 -14.89 13.66
CA GLU A 169 -10.47 -14.49 14.81
C GLU A 169 -11.56 -13.50 14.36
N GLY A 170 -12.83 -13.89 14.48
CA GLY A 170 -13.95 -13.07 14.01
C GLY A 170 -13.91 -12.79 12.52
N GLY A 171 -13.24 -13.64 11.73
CA GLY A 171 -13.10 -13.48 10.30
C GLY A 171 -14.45 -13.36 9.60
N ARG A 172 -14.58 -12.37 8.72
CA ARG A 172 -15.78 -12.13 7.90
C ARG A 172 -15.46 -12.29 6.44
N MET A 173 -16.44 -12.75 5.67
CA MET A 173 -16.31 -12.92 4.23
C MET A 173 -17.36 -12.11 3.49
N THR A 174 -16.99 -11.66 2.30
CA THR A 174 -17.93 -11.15 1.33
C THR A 174 -18.75 -12.29 0.70
N LYS A 175 -19.85 -11.96 0.03
CA LYS A 175 -20.72 -12.94 -0.65
C LYS A 175 -19.99 -13.72 -1.75
N ASP A 176 -18.96 -13.13 -2.33
CA ASP A 176 -18.10 -13.69 -3.39
C ASP A 176 -16.86 -14.42 -2.84
N GLY A 177 -16.79 -14.68 -1.52
CA GLY A 177 -15.77 -15.56 -0.95
C GLY A 177 -14.43 -14.89 -0.66
N LEU A 178 -14.38 -13.56 -0.48
CA LEU A 178 -13.16 -12.84 -0.14
C LEU A 178 -13.12 -12.53 1.36
N LEU A 179 -11.94 -12.61 1.96
CA LEU A 179 -11.74 -12.25 3.36
C LEU A 179 -11.79 -10.73 3.51
N MET A 180 -12.51 -10.27 4.54
CA MET A 180 -12.60 -8.86 4.91
C MET A 180 -11.51 -8.43 5.88
N GLU A 181 -11.23 -7.14 5.91
CA GLU A 181 -10.30 -6.48 6.82
C GLU A 181 -10.69 -6.58 8.31
N GLY A 182 -9.72 -6.34 9.20
CA GLY A 182 -9.95 -6.24 10.64
C GLY A 182 -9.95 -7.57 11.38
N THR A 183 -9.06 -8.47 10.99
CA THR A 183 -8.96 -9.79 11.60
C THR A 183 -7.50 -10.23 11.73
N ARG A 184 -7.25 -11.25 12.55
CA ARG A 184 -5.93 -11.81 12.77
C ARG A 184 -5.99 -13.32 12.80
N SER A 185 -4.91 -13.98 12.39
CA SER A 185 -4.84 -15.43 12.41
C SER A 185 -4.98 -15.97 13.84
N GLN A 186 -5.72 -17.08 14.01
CA GLN A 186 -5.79 -17.80 15.28
C GLN A 186 -4.41 -18.38 15.66
N LYS A 187 -3.73 -18.99 14.69
CA LYS A 187 -2.35 -19.47 14.88
C LYS A 187 -1.38 -18.30 14.95
N LYS A 188 -0.38 -18.44 15.81
CA LYS A 188 0.74 -17.52 15.97
C LYS A 188 2.01 -18.16 15.38
N PHE A 189 2.89 -17.34 14.81
CA PHE A 189 4.06 -17.78 14.06
C PHE A 189 5.35 -17.16 14.60
N GLN A 190 6.46 -17.89 14.49
CA GLN A 190 7.82 -17.36 14.62
C GLN A 190 8.35 -16.89 13.26
N SER A 191 9.57 -17.25 12.87
CA SER A 191 10.09 -17.04 11.52
C SER A 191 9.23 -17.79 10.51
N HIS A 192 8.95 -17.17 9.37
CA HIS A 192 8.09 -17.77 8.35
C HIS A 192 8.23 -17.12 6.97
N HIS A 193 7.80 -17.85 5.96
CA HIS A 193 7.39 -17.29 4.68
C HIS A 193 5.87 -17.14 4.65
N LEU A 194 5.38 -15.99 4.18
CA LEU A 194 3.97 -15.66 4.06
C LEU A 194 3.68 -15.24 2.63
N HIS A 195 2.60 -15.76 2.07
CA HIS A 195 2.00 -15.26 0.85
C HIS A 195 0.61 -14.72 1.14
N ILE A 196 0.27 -13.62 0.51
CA ILE A 196 -1.07 -13.03 0.54
C ILE A 196 -1.37 -12.35 -0.79
N GLU A 197 -2.57 -12.58 -1.29
CA GLU A 197 -3.15 -11.76 -2.35
C GLU A 197 -4.12 -10.73 -1.75
N PHE A 198 -4.02 -9.50 -2.21
CA PHE A 198 -4.88 -8.42 -1.76
C PHE A 198 -5.37 -7.57 -2.94
N GLN A 199 -6.55 -7.00 -2.79
CA GLN A 199 -7.14 -6.07 -3.75
C GLN A 199 -7.53 -4.79 -3.02
N LEU A 200 -6.99 -3.68 -3.50
CA LEU A 200 -7.31 -2.35 -2.97
C LEU A 200 -8.59 -1.83 -3.62
N PRO A 201 -9.48 -1.17 -2.85
CA PRO A 201 -10.68 -0.57 -3.41
C PRO A 201 -10.34 0.64 -4.27
N PHE A 202 -11.19 0.93 -5.25
CA PHE A 202 -11.09 2.18 -6.01
C PHE A 202 -11.79 3.30 -5.23
N GLN A 203 -11.01 4.31 -4.82
CA GLN A 203 -11.46 5.45 -4.02
C GLN A 203 -10.92 6.76 -4.61
N PRO A 204 -11.34 7.14 -5.82
CA PRO A 204 -10.70 8.21 -6.58
C PRO A 204 -10.82 9.59 -5.92
N GLN A 205 -11.76 9.79 -5.00
CA GLN A 205 -11.94 11.05 -4.26
C GLN A 205 -11.18 11.11 -2.93
N ASP A 206 -10.66 9.99 -2.44
CA ASP A 206 -9.91 9.94 -1.18
C ASP A 206 -8.41 10.16 -1.41
N ARG A 207 -7.70 10.61 -0.37
CA ARG A 207 -6.25 10.91 -0.43
C ARG A 207 -5.53 10.44 0.83
N GLY A 208 -4.20 10.38 0.73
CA GLY A 208 -3.33 10.01 1.85
C GLY A 208 -3.74 8.69 2.49
N GLN A 209 -3.68 8.63 3.82
CA GLN A 209 -4.03 7.43 4.61
C GLN A 209 -5.54 7.08 4.59
N GLY A 210 -6.38 7.87 3.93
CA GLY A 210 -7.79 7.55 3.70
C GLY A 210 -8.05 6.77 2.40
N ARG A 211 -7.04 6.55 1.55
CA ARG A 211 -7.23 5.97 0.21
C ARG A 211 -6.79 4.51 0.17
N GLY A 212 -7.73 3.59 0.34
CA GLY A 212 -7.47 2.14 0.23
C GLY A 212 -6.58 1.57 1.33
N ASN A 213 -6.66 2.12 2.55
CA ASN A 213 -5.71 1.81 3.62
C ASN A 213 -6.04 0.51 4.38
N SER A 214 -5.01 -0.31 4.54
CA SER A 214 -4.91 -1.44 5.44
C SER A 214 -3.41 -1.69 5.72
N GLY A 215 -3.07 -2.75 6.42
CA GLY A 215 -1.70 -3.21 6.55
C GLY A 215 -1.66 -4.68 6.95
N ILE A 216 -0.59 -5.35 6.57
CA ILE A 216 -0.30 -6.69 7.09
C ILE A 216 0.81 -6.60 8.13
N TYR A 217 0.46 -6.92 9.37
CA TYR A 217 1.39 -6.97 10.48
C TYR A 217 1.90 -8.39 10.63
N VAL A 218 3.17 -8.62 10.29
CA VAL A 218 3.85 -9.88 10.59
C VAL A 218 4.16 -9.95 12.08
N GLN A 219 3.88 -11.10 12.67
CA GLN A 219 3.88 -11.32 14.12
C GLN A 219 3.04 -10.31 14.92
N GLY A 220 2.08 -9.60 14.29
CA GLY A 220 1.31 -8.55 14.93
C GLY A 220 2.17 -7.37 15.43
N ARG A 221 3.36 -7.18 14.84
CA ARG A 221 4.37 -6.22 15.32
C ARG A 221 4.89 -5.28 14.24
N TYR A 222 5.08 -5.79 13.03
CA TYR A 222 5.75 -5.05 11.96
C TYR A 222 4.87 -5.02 10.72
N GLU A 223 4.47 -3.82 10.33
CA GLU A 223 3.55 -3.56 9.24
C GLU A 223 4.28 -3.45 7.91
N VAL A 224 3.88 -4.30 6.96
CA VAL A 224 4.03 -4.00 5.53
C VAL A 224 2.74 -3.33 5.09
N GLN A 225 2.86 -2.08 4.68
CA GLN A 225 1.73 -1.20 4.43
C GLN A 225 0.94 -1.60 3.18
N MET A 226 -0.39 -1.46 3.22
CA MET A 226 -1.27 -1.60 2.06
C MET A 226 -2.07 -0.31 1.85
N LEU A 227 -1.81 0.38 0.74
CA LEU A 227 -2.47 1.66 0.43
C LEU A 227 -2.66 1.78 -1.07
N ASP A 228 -3.72 2.45 -1.54
CA ASP A 228 -3.80 2.84 -2.95
C ASP A 228 -2.79 3.97 -3.23
N SER A 229 -1.56 3.54 -3.50
CA SER A 229 -0.41 4.37 -3.84
C SER A 229 -0.03 4.27 -5.31
N PHE A 230 -0.97 3.86 -6.18
CA PHE A 230 -0.74 3.81 -7.62
C PHE A 230 -0.36 5.20 -8.15
N GLY A 231 0.81 5.31 -8.78
CA GLY A 231 1.36 6.58 -9.27
C GLY A 231 1.90 7.54 -8.20
N LEU A 232 2.04 7.09 -6.94
CA LEU A 232 2.68 7.86 -5.87
C LEU A 232 4.19 7.54 -5.76
N ALA A 233 4.85 8.18 -4.79
CA ALA A 233 6.30 8.12 -4.65
C ALA A 233 6.84 6.77 -4.12
N GLY A 234 6.01 5.96 -3.46
CA GLY A 234 6.45 4.77 -2.74
C GLY A 234 7.14 5.14 -1.43
N LYS A 235 6.39 5.72 -0.49
CA LYS A 235 6.88 6.05 0.86
C LYS A 235 6.66 4.93 1.87
N HIS A 236 7.35 4.99 3.00
CA HIS A 236 7.25 4.02 4.08
C HIS A 236 5.82 3.82 4.59
N ASN A 237 4.96 4.82 4.45
CA ASN A 237 3.54 4.79 4.79
C ASN A 237 2.61 4.57 3.58
N GLU A 238 3.16 4.16 2.43
CA GLU A 238 2.45 3.78 1.20
C GLU A 238 2.65 2.28 0.90
N CYS A 239 1.96 1.74 -0.11
CA CYS A 239 1.92 0.31 -0.38
C CYS A 239 3.33 -0.28 -0.54
N GLY A 240 3.62 -1.32 0.24
CA GLY A 240 4.86 -2.06 0.21
C GLY A 240 5.90 -1.54 1.19
N GLY A 241 5.73 -0.31 1.73
CA GLY A 241 6.64 0.25 2.72
C GLY A 241 6.55 -0.46 4.08
N ILE A 242 7.66 -0.46 4.80
CA ILE A 242 7.68 -0.86 6.20
C ILE A 242 7.33 0.38 7.02
N TYR A 243 6.16 0.38 7.65
CA TYR A 243 5.53 1.60 8.18
C TYR A 243 6.42 2.33 9.20
N GLU A 244 6.86 3.55 8.85
CA GLU A 244 7.78 4.41 9.62
C GLU A 244 9.15 3.79 9.89
N VAL A 245 9.60 2.95 8.96
CA VAL A 245 10.91 2.31 9.00
C VAL A 245 11.63 2.53 7.68
N LYS A 246 11.04 2.13 6.55
CA LYS A 246 11.73 2.16 5.24
C LYS A 246 10.75 2.33 4.08
N ASP A 247 11.06 3.25 3.18
CA ASP A 247 10.42 3.35 1.86
C ASP A 247 10.68 2.04 1.05
N PRO A 248 9.70 1.51 0.30
CA PRO A 248 9.98 0.43 -0.64
C PRO A 248 11.00 0.90 -1.68
N ASP A 249 11.93 0.03 -2.09
CA ASP A 249 12.96 0.38 -3.09
C ASP A 249 12.34 0.73 -4.46
N LEU A 250 11.10 0.28 -4.68
CA LEU A 250 10.30 0.64 -5.85
C LEU A 250 8.81 0.58 -5.50
N ASN A 251 8.05 1.62 -5.87
CA ASN A 251 6.59 1.56 -5.82
C ASN A 251 6.07 0.58 -6.89
N MET A 252 5.62 -0.59 -6.43
CA MET A 252 5.08 -1.65 -7.28
C MET A 252 3.56 -1.81 -7.13
N CYS A 253 2.88 -0.79 -6.58
CA CYS A 253 1.43 -0.78 -6.47
C CYS A 253 0.78 -0.68 -7.86
N PHE A 254 0.02 -1.70 -8.22
CA PHE A 254 -0.86 -1.71 -9.39
C PHE A 254 -2.10 -0.83 -9.14
N PRO A 255 -2.83 -0.45 -10.21
CA PRO A 255 -4.10 0.26 -10.05
C PRO A 255 -5.08 -0.51 -9.13
N PRO A 256 -5.91 0.19 -8.33
CA PRO A 256 -6.91 -0.45 -7.49
C PRO A 256 -7.87 -1.32 -8.32
N LEU A 257 -8.55 -2.26 -7.65
CA LEU A 257 -9.31 -3.37 -8.25
C LEU A 257 -8.46 -4.38 -9.05
N THR A 258 -7.13 -4.25 -9.05
CA THR A 258 -6.21 -5.29 -9.53
C THR A 258 -5.71 -6.12 -8.34
N TRP A 259 -5.68 -7.44 -8.49
CA TRP A 259 -5.08 -8.30 -7.48
C TRP A 259 -3.56 -8.13 -7.44
N GLN A 260 -3.04 -7.98 -6.23
CA GLN A 260 -1.64 -7.79 -5.94
C GLN A 260 -1.15 -8.87 -4.98
N THR A 261 0.16 -9.12 -4.95
CA THR A 261 0.73 -10.11 -4.04
C THR A 261 1.81 -9.50 -3.15
N TYR A 262 1.84 -9.96 -1.90
CA TYR A 262 3.04 -9.95 -1.09
C TYR A 262 3.55 -11.37 -0.87
N ASP A 263 4.84 -11.55 -1.11
CA ASP A 263 5.62 -12.68 -0.65
C ASP A 263 6.63 -12.16 0.37
N ILE A 264 6.44 -12.50 1.65
CA ILE A 264 7.20 -11.97 2.78
C ILE A 264 8.02 -13.10 3.41
N ALA A 265 9.32 -12.91 3.54
CA ALA A 265 10.17 -13.72 4.40
C ALA A 265 10.45 -12.93 5.67
N PHE A 266 10.03 -13.46 6.81
CA PHE A 266 10.21 -12.83 8.11
C PHE A 266 11.06 -13.72 9.01
N THR A 267 12.11 -13.14 9.58
CA THR A 267 12.96 -13.79 10.57
C THR A 267 12.68 -13.16 11.93
N ALA A 268 12.21 -13.95 12.89
CA ALA A 268 11.90 -13.45 14.22
C ALA A 268 13.16 -12.95 14.95
N ALA A 269 12.94 -12.00 15.87
CA ALA A 269 13.95 -11.55 16.81
C ALA A 269 14.33 -12.69 17.78
N VAL A 270 15.58 -12.73 18.21
CA VAL A 270 16.09 -13.69 19.20
C VAL A 270 16.39 -12.96 20.48
N PHE A 271 15.99 -13.56 21.59
CA PHE A 271 16.22 -13.10 22.94
C PHE A 271 16.98 -14.19 23.70
N ASP A 272 17.83 -13.80 24.65
CA ASP A 272 18.42 -14.74 25.60
C ASP A 272 17.45 -15.12 26.73
N ASP A 273 17.88 -16.03 27.61
CA ASP A 273 17.08 -16.50 28.74
C ASP A 273 16.74 -15.39 29.76
N ALA A 274 17.53 -14.31 29.78
CA ALA A 274 17.27 -13.13 30.59
C ALA A 274 16.29 -12.14 29.92
N GLY A 275 15.80 -12.45 28.72
CA GLY A 275 14.88 -11.62 27.94
C GLY A 275 15.54 -10.45 27.23
N LYS A 276 16.87 -10.42 27.11
CA LYS A 276 17.60 -9.40 26.37
C LYS A 276 17.65 -9.77 24.88
N LEU A 277 17.35 -8.80 24.03
CA LEU A 277 17.45 -8.94 22.58
C LEU A 277 18.91 -9.23 22.16
N THR A 278 19.14 -10.37 21.51
CA THR A 278 20.45 -10.76 20.97
C THR A 278 20.53 -10.59 19.46
N ARG A 279 19.40 -10.76 18.74
CA ARG A 279 19.31 -10.52 17.30
C ARG A 279 17.97 -9.87 16.93
N PRO A 280 17.96 -8.75 16.19
CA PRO A 280 16.72 -8.12 15.75
C PRO A 280 15.96 -8.98 14.74
N ALA A 281 14.67 -8.70 14.60
CA ALA A 281 13.84 -9.27 13.53
C ALA A 281 14.28 -8.68 12.18
N ARG A 282 14.11 -9.46 11.11
CA ARG A 282 14.44 -9.01 9.75
C ARG A 282 13.34 -9.40 8.77
N ILE A 283 13.18 -8.63 7.70
CA ILE A 283 12.12 -8.83 6.72
C ILE A 283 12.63 -8.63 5.29
N THR A 284 12.26 -9.56 4.41
CA THR A 284 12.38 -9.44 2.96
C THR A 284 10.97 -9.43 2.37
N VAL A 285 10.67 -8.47 1.50
CA VAL A 285 9.34 -8.31 0.90
C VAL A 285 9.47 -8.25 -0.61
N ARG A 286 8.69 -9.09 -1.29
CA ARG A 286 8.40 -8.94 -2.72
C ARG A 286 6.97 -8.47 -2.91
N HIS A 287 6.79 -7.40 -3.70
CA HIS A 287 5.50 -6.87 -4.12
C HIS A 287 5.32 -7.17 -5.59
N ASN A 288 4.30 -7.96 -5.94
CA ASN A 288 4.05 -8.38 -7.31
C ASN A 288 5.28 -9.07 -7.95
N GLY A 289 5.96 -9.92 -7.18
CA GLY A 289 7.19 -10.63 -7.58
C GLY A 289 8.49 -9.80 -7.53
N VAL A 290 8.40 -8.48 -7.47
CA VAL A 290 9.56 -7.57 -7.44
C VAL A 290 10.04 -7.40 -6.00
N LEU A 291 11.36 -7.53 -5.78
CA LEU A 291 11.98 -7.29 -4.48
C LEU A 291 11.93 -5.79 -4.14
N VAL A 292 11.23 -5.42 -3.07
CA VAL A 292 11.07 -4.03 -2.62
C VAL A 292 11.69 -3.77 -1.25
N HIS A 293 12.00 -4.83 -0.51
CA HIS A 293 12.80 -4.83 0.70
C HIS A 293 13.66 -6.08 0.72
N ASP A 294 14.97 -5.91 0.86
CA ASP A 294 15.93 -7.01 0.98
C ASP A 294 16.53 -7.05 2.38
N ASP A 295 16.15 -8.07 3.16
CA ASP A 295 16.71 -8.40 4.47
C ASP A 295 16.82 -7.19 5.41
N VAL A 296 15.75 -6.41 5.52
CA VAL A 296 15.74 -5.16 6.29
C VAL A 296 15.68 -5.49 7.78
N GLU A 297 16.62 -4.95 8.57
CA GLU A 297 16.55 -4.98 10.03
C GLU A 297 15.36 -4.15 10.53
N LEU A 298 14.51 -4.76 11.37
CA LEU A 298 13.34 -4.10 11.95
C LEU A 298 13.67 -3.45 13.30
N PRO A 299 12.87 -2.45 13.75
CA PRO A 299 13.12 -1.76 15.01
C PRO A 299 13.21 -2.71 16.21
N ARG A 300 14.19 -2.43 17.08
CA ARG A 300 14.58 -3.28 18.22
C ARG A 300 13.70 -3.04 19.44
N ASP A 301 13.37 -1.79 19.70
CA ASP A 301 12.76 -1.26 20.92
C ASP A 301 11.26 -0.97 20.77
N ARG A 302 10.75 -0.97 19.53
CA ARG A 302 9.34 -0.70 19.22
C ARG A 302 8.79 -1.59 18.11
N SER A 303 7.48 -1.77 18.11
CA SER A 303 6.72 -2.24 16.95
C SER A 303 6.38 -1.06 16.02
N THR A 304 5.88 -1.33 14.81
CA THR A 304 5.31 -0.29 13.97
C THR A 304 4.02 0.27 14.60
N ARG A 305 3.62 1.47 14.18
CA ARG A 305 2.42 2.13 14.70
C ARG A 305 1.20 1.20 14.62
N ALA A 306 0.31 1.29 15.61
CA ALA A 306 -0.94 0.54 15.69
C ALA A 306 -0.80 -1.00 15.74
N ALA A 307 0.43 -1.52 15.91
CA ALA A 307 0.66 -2.92 16.14
C ALA A 307 -0.02 -3.40 17.44
N PRO A 308 -0.72 -4.56 17.43
CA PRO A 308 -1.36 -5.09 18.63
C PRO A 308 -0.37 -5.66 19.65
N LEU A 309 0.87 -5.94 19.25
CA LEU A 309 1.90 -6.53 20.12
C LEU A 309 3.16 -5.66 20.16
N LYS A 310 3.84 -5.67 21.31
CA LYS A 310 5.18 -5.10 21.49
C LYS A 310 6.26 -6.11 21.06
N PRO A 311 7.49 -5.67 20.76
CA PRO A 311 8.61 -6.59 20.53
C PRO A 311 8.76 -7.59 21.69
N GLY A 312 9.10 -8.84 21.37
CA GLY A 312 9.30 -9.87 22.38
C GLY A 312 9.51 -11.27 21.76
N PRO A 313 9.91 -12.26 22.56
CA PRO A 313 10.30 -13.59 22.06
C PRO A 313 9.13 -14.47 21.61
N GLN A 314 7.90 -14.11 21.99
CA GLN A 314 6.73 -14.94 21.75
C GLN A 314 6.24 -14.86 20.30
N PRO A 315 5.76 -15.98 19.72
CA PRO A 315 5.16 -15.95 18.39
C PRO A 315 3.97 -14.99 18.34
N GLY A 316 3.68 -14.44 17.16
CA GLY A 316 2.59 -13.49 16.95
C GLY A 316 1.68 -13.87 15.78
N PRO A 317 0.46 -13.33 15.72
CA PRO A 317 -0.45 -13.61 14.62
C PRO A 317 -0.02 -12.88 13.34
N ILE A 318 -0.59 -13.25 12.21
CA ILE A 318 -0.71 -12.36 11.05
C ILE A 318 -1.93 -11.49 11.28
N TYR A 319 -1.77 -10.17 11.29
CA TYR A 319 -2.88 -9.23 11.53
C TYR A 319 -3.13 -8.36 10.29
N LEU A 320 -4.40 -8.35 9.84
CA LEU A 320 -4.90 -7.55 8.73
C LEU A 320 -5.68 -6.37 9.29
N GLN A 321 -5.11 -5.17 9.17
CA GLN A 321 -5.66 -3.96 9.77
C GLN A 321 -7.05 -3.62 9.23
N ASN A 322 -7.90 -3.00 10.05
CA ASN A 322 -9.09 -2.30 9.57
C ASN A 322 -8.88 -0.79 9.75
N HIS A 323 -8.75 -0.07 8.62
CA HIS A 323 -8.67 1.38 8.59
C HIS A 323 -9.90 2.01 7.90
N GLY A 324 -11.04 1.30 7.91
CA GLY A 324 -12.29 1.76 7.30
C GLY A 324 -12.30 1.73 5.77
N CYS A 325 -11.30 1.12 5.13
CA CYS A 325 -11.26 0.90 3.69
C CYS A 325 -11.50 -0.58 3.37
N PRO A 326 -12.35 -0.92 2.38
CA PRO A 326 -12.72 -2.29 2.08
C PRO A 326 -11.64 -3.01 1.24
N VAL A 327 -10.45 -3.20 1.81
CA VAL A 327 -9.41 -4.05 1.22
C VAL A 327 -9.84 -5.51 1.33
N ARG A 328 -9.64 -6.29 0.26
CA ARG A 328 -10.06 -7.69 0.19
C ARG A 328 -8.85 -8.59 0.06
N TYR A 329 -8.93 -9.77 0.65
CA TYR A 329 -7.83 -10.73 0.64
C TYR A 329 -8.30 -12.09 0.13
N ARG A 330 -7.36 -12.80 -0.49
CA ARG A 330 -7.51 -14.21 -0.85
C ARG A 330 -6.14 -14.90 -0.83
N ASN A 331 -6.14 -16.23 -0.95
CA ASN A 331 -4.93 -17.05 -1.07
C ASN A 331 -3.85 -16.65 -0.04
N ILE A 332 -4.17 -16.89 1.23
CA ILE A 332 -3.25 -16.59 2.35
C ILE A 332 -2.69 -17.89 2.86
N TRP A 333 -1.37 -18.01 2.89
CA TRP A 333 -0.71 -19.19 3.45
C TRP A 333 0.64 -18.86 4.06
N VAL A 334 1.07 -19.71 5.00
CA VAL A 334 2.31 -19.55 5.77
C VAL A 334 3.11 -20.85 5.77
N VAL A 335 4.42 -20.75 5.57
CA VAL A 335 5.40 -21.83 5.79
C VAL A 335 6.30 -21.40 6.93
N GLU A 336 6.24 -22.07 8.08
CA GLU A 336 7.13 -21.77 9.20
C GLU A 336 8.57 -22.15 8.86
N THR A 337 9.51 -21.29 9.26
CA THR A 337 10.95 -21.52 9.12
C THR A 337 11.60 -21.63 10.50
N LYS A 338 12.72 -22.35 10.56
CA LYS A 338 13.46 -22.57 11.81
C LYS A 338 14.19 -21.31 12.26
#